data_AF-A0A933Z7F1-F1
#
_entry.id   AF-A0A933Z7F1-F1
#
_cell.length_a   1.000
_cell.length_b   1.000
_cell.length_c   1.000
_cell.angle_alpha   90.00
_cell.angle_beta   90.00
_cell.angle_gamma   90.00
#
_symmetry.space_group_name_H-M   'P 1'
#
loop_
_entity.id
_entity.type
_entity.pdbx_description
1 polymer ?
#
loop_
_entity_poly.entity_id
_entity_poly.type
_entity_poly.pdbx_seq_one_letter_code
_entity_poly.pdbx_strand_id
1 'polypeptide(L)'
;MLKRAGGFVSVEAVALISALCIVAIFFYAQYARQASWHDQEAKRLAAEVRPAVEALFAKGPQAKLSPEALKDQGLAVPAPLQLTVTPFKDLRADWQMEVWHPQGQRAYLVSAQGIQDRPR
;
A
#
# COMPACT_ATOMS: atom_id res chain seq x y z
N MET A 1 38.62 39.37 -13.74
CA MET A 1 39.29 38.35 -12.92
C MET A 1 38.25 37.65 -12.05
N LEU A 2 37.76 36.48 -12.45
CA LEU A 2 36.89 35.66 -11.60
C LEU A 2 37.72 35.16 -10.41
N LYS A 3 37.46 35.70 -9.21
CA LYS A 3 37.98 35.14 -7.97
C LYS A 3 37.41 33.73 -7.80
N ARG A 4 38.20 32.71 -8.13
CA ARG A 4 37.96 31.34 -7.67
C ARG A 4 38.12 31.36 -6.15
N ALA A 5 37.00 31.49 -5.44
CA ALA A 5 36.92 31.19 -4.03
C ALA A 5 37.03 29.66 -3.87
N GLY A 6 38.24 29.13 -4.05
CA GLY A 6 38.59 27.77 -3.69
C GLY A 6 38.74 27.70 -2.17
N GLY A 7 37.61 27.68 -1.46
CA GLY A 7 37.60 27.38 -0.04
C GLY A 7 37.99 25.92 0.14
N PHE A 8 39.15 25.68 0.72
CA PHE A 8 39.59 24.35 1.14
C PHE A 8 38.58 23.80 2.16
N VAL A 9 37.64 22.99 1.70
CA VAL A 9 36.84 22.15 2.61
C VAL A 9 37.84 21.22 3.27
N SER A 10 37.99 21.29 4.60
CA SER A 10 38.90 20.41 5.32
C SER A 10 38.49 18.95 5.08
N VAL A 11 39.46 18.04 5.01
CA VAL A 11 39.19 16.61 4.83
C VAL A 11 38.23 16.08 5.91
N GLU A 12 38.33 16.63 7.13
CA GLU A 12 37.39 16.38 8.22
C GLU A 12 35.96 16.81 7.90
N ALA A 13 35.76 17.99 7.29
CA ALA A 13 34.44 18.45 6.88
C ALA A 13 33.84 17.57 5.77
N VAL A 14 34.64 17.13 4.79
CA VAL A 14 34.18 16.18 3.75
C VAL A 14 33.81 14.83 4.37
N ALA A 15 34.62 14.34 5.32
CA ALA A 15 34.35 13.08 6.01
C ALA A 15 33.06 13.14 6.84
N LEU A 16 32.82 14.24 7.55
CA LEU A 16 31.59 14.46 8.31
C LEU A 16 30.36 14.54 7.40
N ILE A 17 30.43 15.30 6.30
CA ILE A 17 29.34 15.38 5.33
C ILE A 17 29.04 14.00 4.75
N SER A 18 30.10 13.25 4.39
CA SER A 18 29.96 11.90 3.85
C SER A 18 29.30 10.95 4.85
N ALA A 19 29.71 11.00 6.12
CA ALA A 19 29.10 10.23 7.20
C ALA A 19 27.61 10.58 7.39
N LEU A 20 27.26 11.86 7.37
CA LEU A 20 25.87 12.31 7.47
C LEU A 20 25.02 11.83 6.28
N CYS A 21 25.54 11.90 5.06
CA CYS A 21 24.85 11.40 3.87
C CYS A 21 24.61 9.88 3.96
N ILE A 22 25.61 9.11 4.41
CA ILE A 22 25.48 7.66 4.59
C ILE A 22 24.38 7.36 5.61
N VAL A 23 24.40 8.04 6.76
CA VAL A 23 23.37 7.88 7.80
C VAL A 23 21.98 8.21 7.24
N ALA A 24 21.81 9.32 6.52
CA ALA A 24 20.54 9.70 5.92
C ALA A 24 20.01 8.63 4.93
N ILE A 25 20.89 8.04 4.11
CA ILE A 25 20.52 6.96 3.19
C ILE A 25 20.03 5.73 3.96
N PHE A 26 20.71 5.35 5.05
CA PHE A 26 20.28 4.22 5.88
C PHE A 26 18.91 4.44 6.51
N PHE A 27 18.67 5.62 7.08
CA PHE A 27 17.35 5.97 7.62
C PHE A 27 16.28 5.91 6.54
N TYR A 28 16.52 6.53 5.38
CA TYR A 28 15.57 6.50 4.26
C TYR A 28 15.29 5.06 3.78
N ALA A 29 16.33 4.25 3.63
CA ALA A 29 16.20 2.85 3.22
C ALA A 29 15.40 2.02 4.24
N GLN A 30 15.56 2.29 5.54
CA GLN A 30 14.78 1.63 6.58
C GLN A 30 13.29 1.97 6.49
N TYR A 31 12.94 3.25 6.34
CA TYR A 31 11.55 3.67 6.17
C TYR A 31 10.92 3.09 4.89
N ALA A 32 11.66 3.12 3.77
CA ALA A 32 11.20 2.55 2.51
C ALA A 32 10.91 1.04 2.62
N ARG A 33 11.77 0.29 3.34
CA ARG A 33 11.54 -1.14 3.58
C ARG A 33 10.29 -1.36 4.44
N GLN A 34 10.09 -0.57 5.48
CA GLN A 34 8.94 -0.70 6.36
C GLN A 34 7.62 -0.44 5.60
N ALA A 35 7.56 0.63 4.80
CA ALA A 35 6.42 0.90 3.92
C ALA A 35 6.16 -0.25 2.94
N SER A 36 7.22 -0.81 2.34
CA SER A 36 7.09 -1.94 1.42
C SER A 36 6.55 -3.20 2.08
N TRP A 37 6.83 -3.41 3.37
CA TRP A 37 6.30 -4.54 4.13
C TRP A 37 4.80 -4.38 4.37
N HIS A 38 4.37 -3.17 4.75
CA HIS A 38 2.96 -2.82 4.87
C HIS A 38 2.18 -2.95 3.55
N ASP A 39 2.79 -2.55 2.43
CA ASP A 39 2.20 -2.72 1.10
C ASP A 39 2.04 -4.22 0.76
N GLN A 40 2.99 -5.07 1.15
CA GLN A 40 2.88 -6.52 0.96
C GLN A 40 1.73 -7.13 1.78
N GLU A 41 1.50 -6.65 3.00
CA GLU A 41 0.36 -7.08 3.83
C GLU A 41 -0.97 -6.73 3.15
N ALA A 42 -1.11 -5.49 2.66
CA ALA A 42 -2.29 -5.06 1.92
C ALA A 42 -2.50 -5.87 0.64
N LYS A 43 -1.41 -6.18 -0.09
CA LYS A 43 -1.47 -7.02 -1.29
C LYS A 43 -1.91 -8.46 -1.01
N ARG A 44 -1.48 -9.03 0.12
CA ARG A 44 -1.93 -10.37 0.54
C ARG A 44 -3.42 -10.38 0.82
N LEU A 45 -3.91 -9.42 1.61
CA LEU A 45 -5.33 -9.29 1.88
C LEU A 45 -6.13 -9.07 0.58
N ALA A 46 -5.62 -8.26 -0.35
CA ALA A 46 -6.25 -8.04 -1.66
C ALA A 46 -6.45 -9.34 -2.47
N ALA A 47 -5.54 -10.31 -2.33
CA ALA A 47 -5.66 -11.63 -2.96
C ALA A 47 -6.75 -12.50 -2.29
N GLU A 48 -6.96 -12.35 -0.98
CA GLU A 48 -7.97 -13.09 -0.21
C GLU A 48 -9.39 -12.50 -0.38
N VAL A 49 -9.50 -11.20 -0.69
CA VAL A 49 -10.79 -10.52 -0.93
C VAL A 49 -11.53 -11.16 -2.09
N ARG A 50 -10.87 -11.37 -3.24
CA ARG A 50 -11.52 -11.87 -4.45
C ARG A 50 -12.29 -13.19 -4.24
N PRO A 51 -11.70 -14.27 -3.69
CA PRO A 51 -12.45 -15.51 -3.46
C PRO A 51 -13.60 -15.33 -2.45
N ALA A 52 -13.45 -14.45 -1.45
CA ALA A 52 -14.53 -14.15 -0.50
C ALA A 52 -15.72 -13.44 -1.19
N VAL A 53 -15.43 -12.51 -2.11
CA VAL A 53 -16.43 -11.82 -2.92
C VAL A 53 -17.12 -12.78 -3.89
N GLU A 54 -16.36 -13.65 -4.55
CA GLU A 54 -16.92 -14.67 -5.44
C GLU A 54 -17.83 -15.64 -4.67
N ALA A 55 -17.44 -16.05 -3.46
CA ALA A 55 -18.26 -16.89 -2.58
C ALA A 55 -19.56 -16.19 -2.13
N LEU A 56 -19.50 -14.88 -1.85
CA LEU A 56 -20.68 -14.07 -1.53
C LEU A 56 -21.67 -14.05 -2.69
N PHE A 57 -21.20 -13.76 -3.90
CA PHE A 57 -22.05 -13.72 -5.09
C PHE A 57 -22.52 -15.10 -5.55
N ALA A 58 -21.81 -16.18 -5.20
CA ALA A 58 -22.25 -17.55 -5.43
C ALA A 58 -23.45 -17.91 -4.54
N LYS A 59 -23.47 -17.46 -3.28
CA LYS A 59 -24.61 -17.66 -2.35
C LYS A 59 -25.80 -16.76 -2.69
N GLY A 60 -25.54 -15.55 -3.17
CA GLY A 60 -26.57 -14.57 -3.53
C GLY A 60 -26.13 -13.69 -4.70
N PRO A 61 -26.60 -13.95 -5.93
CA PRO A 61 -26.21 -13.16 -7.11
C PRO A 61 -26.57 -11.67 -7.04
N GLN A 62 -27.54 -11.32 -6.19
CA GLN A 62 -28.02 -9.96 -5.94
C GLN A 62 -27.52 -9.39 -4.59
N ALA A 63 -26.64 -10.10 -3.88
CA ALA A 63 -26.08 -9.59 -2.63
C ALA A 63 -25.28 -8.31 -2.90
N LYS A 64 -25.38 -7.32 -2.01
CA LYS A 64 -24.56 -6.11 -2.09
C LYS A 64 -23.22 -6.34 -1.43
N LEU A 65 -22.16 -5.86 -2.08
CA LEU A 65 -20.82 -5.87 -1.53
C LEU A 65 -20.74 -4.88 -0.35
N SER A 66 -20.48 -5.39 0.84
CA SER A 66 -20.15 -4.57 2.00
C SER A 66 -19.06 -5.24 2.85
N PRO A 67 -18.26 -4.48 3.62
CA PRO A 67 -17.26 -5.05 4.51
C PRO A 67 -17.88 -6.03 5.52
N GLU A 68 -19.10 -5.76 5.99
CA GLU A 68 -19.84 -6.62 6.91
C GLU A 68 -20.22 -7.94 6.25
N ALA A 69 -20.74 -7.90 5.02
CA ALA A 69 -21.13 -9.09 4.29
C ALA A 69 -19.92 -10.00 3.96
N LEU A 70 -18.73 -9.42 3.81
CA LEU A 70 -17.49 -10.17 3.63
C LEU A 70 -16.95 -10.77 4.93
N LYS A 71 -17.16 -10.11 6.08
CA LYS A 71 -16.89 -10.72 7.39
C LYS A 71 -17.76 -11.95 7.60
N ASP A 72 -19.01 -11.94 7.15
CA ASP A 72 -19.90 -13.11 7.19
C ASP A 72 -19.43 -14.25 6.26
N GLN A 73 -18.61 -13.95 5.23
CA GLN A 73 -17.92 -14.97 4.43
C GLN A 73 -16.60 -15.46 5.07
N GLY A 74 -16.25 -14.98 6.26
CA GLY A 74 -15.03 -15.34 6.96
C GLY A 74 -13.80 -14.53 6.56
N LEU A 75 -13.96 -13.42 5.82
CA LEU A 75 -12.84 -12.53 5.51
C LEU A 75 -12.46 -11.74 6.78
N ALA A 76 -11.32 -12.08 7.36
CA ALA A 76 -10.72 -11.31 8.43
C ALA A 76 -9.89 -10.17 7.84
N VAL A 77 -10.22 -8.92 8.19
CA VAL A 77 -9.40 -7.76 7.86
C VAL A 77 -8.53 -7.46 9.09
N PRO A 78 -7.25 -7.87 9.11
CA PRO A 78 -6.41 -7.65 10.26
C PRO A 78 -6.11 -6.15 10.42
N ALA A 79 -6.18 -5.64 11.65
CA ALA A 79 -5.73 -4.28 11.93
C ALA A 79 -4.21 -4.18 11.65
N PRO A 80 -3.72 -3.07 11.07
CA PRO A 80 -4.42 -1.82 10.80
C PRO A 80 -4.87 -1.67 9.33
N LEU A 81 -4.99 -2.76 8.57
CA LEU A 81 -5.43 -2.72 7.18
C LEU A 81 -6.85 -2.17 7.06
N GLN A 82 -7.08 -1.41 5.99
CA GLN A 82 -8.38 -0.88 5.65
C GLN A 82 -8.89 -1.51 4.37
N LEU A 83 -10.20 -1.73 4.34
CA LEU A 83 -10.92 -2.30 3.23
C LEU A 83 -12.19 -1.49 3.02
N THR A 84 -12.30 -0.89 1.85
CA THR A 84 -13.40 0.00 1.48
C THR A 84 -14.02 -0.46 0.17
N VAL A 85 -15.35 -0.47 0.10
CA VAL A 85 -16.06 -0.74 -1.16
C VAL A 85 -16.11 0.54 -1.98
N THR A 86 -15.72 0.49 -3.25
CA THR A 86 -15.78 1.67 -4.12
C THR A 86 -17.24 2.06 -4.35
N PRO A 87 -17.60 3.36 -4.26
CA PRO A 87 -18.98 3.80 -4.43
C PRO A 87 -19.57 3.34 -5.76
N PHE A 88 -20.83 2.88 -5.73
CA PHE A 88 -21.57 2.41 -6.92
C PHE A 88 -20.96 1.19 -7.64
N LYS A 89 -19.99 0.52 -7.01
CA LYS A 89 -19.31 -0.69 -7.50
C LYS A 89 -19.49 -1.84 -6.51
N ASP A 90 -20.73 -2.10 -6.12
CA ASP A 90 -21.13 -3.07 -5.09
C ASP A 90 -21.90 -4.29 -5.65
N LEU A 91 -22.09 -4.37 -6.96
CA LEU A 91 -22.84 -5.44 -7.62
C LEU A 91 -21.93 -6.37 -8.42
N ARG A 92 -22.36 -7.63 -8.59
CA ARG A 92 -21.59 -8.71 -9.22
C ARG A 92 -20.97 -8.35 -10.57
N ALA A 93 -21.65 -7.54 -11.38
CA ALA A 93 -21.20 -7.19 -12.73
C ALA A 93 -19.99 -6.23 -12.75
N ASP A 94 -19.79 -5.43 -11.71
CA ASP A 94 -18.85 -4.30 -11.73
C ASP A 94 -18.33 -3.98 -10.32
N TRP A 95 -18.12 -5.01 -9.50
CA TRP A 95 -17.70 -4.81 -8.12
C TRP A 95 -16.23 -4.37 -8.07
N GLN A 96 -15.94 -3.43 -7.16
CA GLN A 96 -14.58 -2.95 -6.91
C GLN A 96 -14.38 -2.64 -5.43
N MET A 97 -13.21 -3.02 -4.92
CA MET A 97 -12.83 -2.81 -3.52
C MET A 97 -11.42 -2.28 -3.44
N GLU A 98 -11.19 -1.38 -2.50
CA GLU A 98 -9.87 -0.83 -2.22
C GLU A 98 -9.35 -1.41 -0.91
N VAL A 99 -8.12 -1.93 -0.95
CA VAL A 99 -7.41 -2.48 0.20
C VAL A 99 -6.10 -1.74 0.37
N TRP A 100 -5.82 -1.23 1.56
CA TRP A 100 -4.59 -0.46 1.81
C TRP A 100 -4.15 -0.55 3.27
N HIS A 101 -2.87 -0.28 3.51
CA HIS A 101 -2.31 -0.12 4.84
C HIS A 101 -2.09 1.38 5.13
N PRO A 102 -2.46 1.92 6.31
CA PRO A 102 -2.33 3.34 6.60
C PRO A 102 -0.90 3.88 6.61
N GLN A 103 0.06 3.00 6.89
CA GLN A 103 1.50 3.29 6.82
C GLN A 103 2.15 2.79 5.52
N GLY A 104 1.35 2.22 4.62
CA GLY A 104 1.80 1.83 3.27
C GLY A 104 1.73 3.03 2.31
N GLN A 105 2.40 2.89 1.17
CA GLN A 105 2.40 3.90 0.10
C GLN A 105 1.49 3.51 -1.06
N ARG A 106 0.87 2.33 -1.01
CA ARG A 106 0.09 1.77 -2.11
C ARG A 106 -1.29 1.37 -1.66
N ALA A 107 -2.25 1.51 -2.57
CA ALA A 107 -3.60 1.00 -2.45
C ALA A 107 -3.85 -0.04 -3.56
N TYR A 108 -4.55 -1.10 -3.21
CA TYR A 108 -4.86 -2.21 -4.09
C TYR A 108 -6.34 -2.21 -4.43
N LEU A 109 -6.66 -1.90 -5.68
CA LEU A 109 -8.01 -1.98 -6.19
C LEU A 109 -8.27 -3.40 -6.70
N VAL A 110 -9.10 -4.13 -5.99
CA VAL A 110 -9.54 -5.50 -6.31
C VAL A 110 -10.85 -5.43 -7.08
N SER A 111 -10.90 -6.10 -8.23
CA SER A 111 -12.12 -6.28 -9.02
C SER A 111 -12.18 -7.68 -9.62
N ALA A 112 -13.28 -8.00 -10.31
CA ALA A 112 -13.40 -9.25 -11.06
C ALA A 112 -12.30 -9.44 -12.13
N GLN A 113 -11.76 -8.33 -12.66
CA GLN A 113 -10.76 -8.34 -13.72
C GLN A 113 -9.35 -8.61 -13.19
N GLY A 114 -9.11 -8.35 -11.90
CA GLY A 114 -7.82 -8.53 -11.26
C GLY A 114 -7.56 -7.51 -10.15
N ILE A 115 -6.31 -7.48 -9.71
CA ILE A 115 -5.83 -6.54 -8.69
C ILE A 115 -5.00 -5.47 -9.40
N GLN A 116 -5.40 -4.22 -9.29
CA GLN A 116 -4.65 -3.06 -9.76
C GLN A 116 -3.97 -2.37 -8.58
N ASP A 117 -2.78 -1.87 -8.84
CA ASP A 117 -1.98 -1.17 -7.84
C ASP A 117 -2.00 0.33 -8.12
N ARG A 118 -2.25 1.13 -7.09
CA ARG A 118 -2.30 2.59 -7.17
C ARG A 118 -1.39 3.22 -6.11
N PRO A 119 -0.63 4.27 -6.47
CA PRO A 119 0.05 5.08 -5.47
C PRO A 119 -0.97 5.83 -4.61
N ARG A 120 -0.63 6.03 -3.34
CA ARG A 120 -1.44 6.75 -2.36
C ARG A 120 -0.79 8.05 -1.92
#